data_AF-A0A517P4X5-F1
#
_entry.id   AF-A0A517P4X5-F1
#
_cell.length_a   1.000
_cell.length_b   1.000
_cell.length_c   1.000
_cell.angle_alpha   90.00
_cell.angle_beta   90.00
_cell.angle_gamma   90.00
#
_symmetry.space_group_name_H-M   'P 1'
#
loop_
_entity.id
_entity.type
_entity.pdbx_description
1 polymer ?
#
loop_
_entity_poly.entity_id
_entity_poly.type
_entity_poly.pdbx_seq_one_letter_code
_entity_poly.pdbx_strand_id
1 'polypeptide(L)'
;MLAAPLLLSALLAAPPGDAPVVLSGTEIAASVRVGERPLMVWHAAIDPQKKHDYVPLPKPFVFPLYTPSGVNVLDYASDDHPHHKGVWISVDEVELHKGEGDDAEMLGPFKHWVEAGRIDTKEVKLDREAGSITAVNHWLSPEGEPVLKEETTIAVHAPSPKGTLLTYDITLSPPAEGTTATIGDTKEGFVGVRMAPELDVKRGRGVITNSEGGEGESEAWGKLAAWCDCSAPATDGEPGGGVALFDHPENFRPARYHARGYGLMAISPFGPKAYTSGQEEAAPVEIKEPLRLRYAVYVHDGDAKSGDVAGAYKAYAESSAK
;
A
#
# COMPACT_ATOMS: atom_id res chain seq x y z
N MET A 1 42.05 37.72 -0.78
CA MET A 1 41.58 37.22 0.53
C MET A 1 40.26 36.51 0.29
N LEU A 2 40.24 35.19 0.51
CA LEU A 2 39.07 34.33 0.32
C LEU A 2 38.02 34.62 1.41
N ALA A 3 36.75 34.68 0.99
CA ALA A 3 35.62 34.66 1.90
C ALA A 3 35.31 33.21 2.31
N ALA A 4 35.14 32.98 3.61
CA ALA A 4 34.83 31.69 4.22
C ALA A 4 33.40 31.22 3.87
N PRO A 5 33.14 29.90 3.79
CA PRO A 5 31.79 29.39 3.64
C PRO A 5 31.04 29.47 4.98
N LEU A 6 29.79 29.95 4.94
CA LEU A 6 28.85 29.81 6.04
C LEU A 6 28.55 28.33 6.25
N LEU A 7 29.00 27.78 7.37
CA LEU A 7 28.48 26.54 7.95
C LEU A 7 27.01 26.77 8.33
N LEU A 8 26.10 26.22 7.55
CA LEU A 8 24.72 26.04 7.95
C LEU A 8 24.73 25.02 9.10
N SER A 9 24.65 25.50 10.33
CA SER A 9 24.44 24.63 11.49
C SER A 9 23.12 23.91 11.31
N ALA A 10 23.19 22.59 11.11
CA ALA A 10 22.04 21.72 11.24
C ALA A 10 21.49 21.90 12.67
N LEU A 11 20.36 22.60 12.79
CA LEU A 11 19.54 22.45 13.99
C LEU A 11 19.15 20.98 14.02
N LEU A 12 19.65 20.25 15.01
CA LEU A 12 19.17 18.93 15.35
C LEU A 12 17.68 19.06 15.66
N ALA A 13 16.84 18.73 14.68
CA ALA A 13 15.42 18.52 14.88
C ALA A 13 15.24 17.49 15.99
N ALA A 14 14.21 17.67 16.82
CA ALA A 14 13.89 16.72 17.89
C ALA A 14 13.84 15.27 17.35
N PRO A 15 14.28 14.28 18.15
CA PRO A 15 14.23 12.89 17.76
C PRO A 15 12.79 12.53 17.32
N PRO A 16 12.60 11.73 16.25
CA PRO A 16 11.30 11.53 15.61
C PRO A 16 10.16 11.00 16.49
N GLY A 17 10.47 10.46 17.68
CA GLY A 17 9.53 9.76 18.57
C GLY A 17 8.31 10.54 19.04
N ASP A 18 8.44 11.87 19.20
CA ASP A 18 7.38 12.72 19.77
C ASP A 18 6.95 13.86 18.83
N ALA A 19 7.45 13.88 17.60
CA ALA A 19 7.14 14.95 16.66
C ALA A 19 5.69 14.81 16.15
N PRO A 20 4.91 15.90 16.10
CA PRO A 20 3.52 15.83 15.69
C PRO A 20 3.39 15.41 14.22
N VAL A 21 2.38 14.60 13.91
CA VAL A 21 1.96 14.36 12.53
C VAL A 21 1.26 15.61 12.03
N VAL A 22 1.72 16.16 10.90
CA VAL A 22 1.14 17.34 10.28
C VAL A 22 0.61 16.95 8.90
N LEU A 23 -0.72 16.92 8.80
CA LEU A 23 -1.44 16.67 7.56
C LEU A 23 -1.82 18.01 6.90
N SER A 24 -1.53 18.16 5.61
CA SER A 24 -1.84 19.32 4.76
C SER A 24 -2.33 18.84 3.38
N GLY A 25 -2.95 19.72 2.59
CA GLY A 25 -3.44 19.38 1.24
C GLY A 25 -4.96 19.44 1.10
N THR A 26 -5.44 18.86 0.00
CA THR A 26 -6.80 18.94 -0.53
C THR A 26 -7.33 17.53 -0.85
N GLU A 27 -8.52 17.47 -1.48
CA GLU A 27 -9.17 16.26 -1.93
C GLU A 27 -8.46 15.52 -3.07
N ILE A 28 -7.52 16.17 -3.77
CA ILE A 28 -6.75 15.55 -4.86
C ILE A 28 -5.38 15.03 -4.42
N ALA A 29 -4.80 15.65 -3.39
CA ALA A 29 -3.50 15.29 -2.87
C ALA A 29 -3.32 15.78 -1.43
N ALA A 30 -2.78 14.91 -0.58
CA ALA A 30 -2.54 15.20 0.83
C ALA A 30 -1.10 14.88 1.22
N SER A 31 -0.40 15.86 1.78
CA SER A 31 0.98 15.72 2.25
C SER A 31 1.02 15.54 3.76
N VAL A 32 1.79 14.55 4.20
CA VAL A 32 2.02 14.24 5.61
C VAL A 32 3.48 14.55 5.96
N ARG A 33 3.67 15.20 7.10
CA ARG A 33 4.98 15.43 7.73
C ARG A 33 5.00 14.89 9.15
N VAL A 34 6.19 14.52 9.62
CA VAL A 34 6.46 14.23 11.05
C VAL A 34 7.35 15.36 11.57
N GLY A 35 6.74 16.31 12.28
CA GLY A 35 7.32 17.62 12.54
C GLY A 35 7.56 18.39 11.24
N GLU A 36 8.81 18.72 10.97
CA GLU A 36 9.21 19.41 9.73
C GLU A 36 9.61 18.44 8.60
N ARG A 37 9.81 17.15 8.90
CA ARG A 37 10.27 16.16 7.92
C ARG A 37 9.12 15.68 7.03
N PRO A 38 9.29 15.62 5.69
CA PRO A 38 8.33 14.96 4.81
C PRO A 38 8.25 13.47 5.15
N LEU A 39 7.04 12.94 5.23
CA LEU A 39 6.79 11.50 5.34
C LEU A 39 6.27 10.97 4.02
N MET A 40 5.15 11.51 3.54
CA MET A 40 4.50 10.98 2.34
C MET A 40 3.61 11.99 1.64
N VAL A 41 3.26 11.70 0.39
CA VAL A 41 2.13 12.33 -0.30
C VAL A 41 1.18 11.26 -0.80
N TRP A 42 -0.09 11.37 -0.43
CA TRP A 42 -1.18 10.58 -0.99
C TRP A 42 -1.80 11.34 -2.15
N HIS A 43 -2.12 10.62 -3.24
CA HIS A 43 -2.74 11.15 -4.45
C HIS A 43 -4.06 10.43 -4.70
N ALA A 44 -5.11 11.19 -4.96
CA ALA A 44 -6.40 10.67 -5.36
C ALA A 44 -6.35 10.12 -6.79
N ALA A 45 -7.25 9.19 -7.10
CA ALA A 45 -7.54 8.88 -8.49
C ALA A 45 -8.47 9.94 -9.07
N ILE A 46 -8.16 10.43 -10.27
CA ILE A 46 -8.92 11.50 -10.92
C ILE A 46 -9.39 10.98 -12.28
N ASP A 47 -10.72 10.93 -12.45
CA ASP A 47 -11.34 10.52 -13.71
C ASP A 47 -10.99 11.49 -14.87
N PRO A 48 -10.36 11.00 -15.96
CA PRO A 48 -10.04 11.81 -17.14
C PRO A 48 -11.27 12.40 -17.86
N GLN A 49 -12.45 11.80 -17.68
CA GLN A 49 -13.67 12.25 -18.37
C GLN A 49 -14.28 13.49 -17.72
N LYS A 50 -13.91 13.81 -16.48
CA LYS A 50 -14.29 15.04 -15.82
C LYS A 50 -13.28 16.14 -16.16
N LYS A 51 -13.78 17.33 -16.50
CA LYS A 51 -12.93 18.50 -16.75
C LYS A 51 -12.23 18.89 -15.44
N HIS A 52 -10.95 18.54 -15.34
CA HIS A 52 -10.07 18.94 -14.26
C HIS A 52 -8.80 19.56 -14.85
N ASP A 53 -8.18 20.48 -14.11
CA ASP A 53 -6.89 21.08 -14.47
C ASP A 53 -5.70 20.15 -14.17
N TYR A 54 -5.96 18.86 -13.89
CA TYR A 54 -5.00 17.89 -13.36
C TYR A 54 -4.81 16.70 -14.31
N VAL A 55 -3.63 16.08 -14.22
CA VAL A 55 -3.32 14.85 -14.95
C VAL A 55 -4.17 13.71 -14.38
N PRO A 56 -4.95 13.00 -15.22
CA PRO A 56 -5.76 11.87 -14.77
C PRO A 56 -4.90 10.75 -14.19
N LEU A 57 -5.34 10.19 -13.06
CA LEU A 57 -4.67 9.10 -12.37
C LEU A 57 -5.62 7.90 -12.26
N PRO A 58 -5.22 6.70 -12.72
CA PRO A 58 -6.13 5.56 -12.85
C PRO A 58 -6.45 4.85 -11.52
N LYS A 59 -5.70 5.18 -10.45
CA LYS A 59 -5.92 4.69 -9.09
C LYS A 59 -5.26 5.62 -8.06
N PRO A 60 -5.69 5.60 -6.78
CA PRO A 60 -5.02 6.33 -5.71
C PRO A 60 -3.71 5.65 -5.36
N PHE A 61 -2.74 6.43 -4.88
CA PHE A 61 -1.47 5.89 -4.42
C PHE A 61 -0.76 6.82 -3.43
N VAL A 62 0.22 6.27 -2.71
CA VAL A 62 1.19 7.04 -1.92
C VAL A 62 2.53 7.07 -2.64
N PHE A 63 3.01 8.26 -2.96
CA PHE A 63 4.37 8.50 -3.44
C PHE A 63 4.73 9.98 -3.32
N PRO A 64 5.93 10.34 -2.84
CA PRO A 64 6.97 9.47 -2.26
C PRO A 64 6.59 8.97 -0.85
N LEU A 65 7.43 8.10 -0.26
CA LEU A 65 7.38 7.69 1.15
C LEU A 65 8.80 7.66 1.73
N TYR A 66 9.04 8.43 2.78
CA TYR A 66 10.36 8.67 3.34
C TYR A 66 10.56 7.93 4.66
N THR A 67 11.76 7.38 4.85
CA THR A 67 12.25 6.92 6.16
C THR A 67 12.50 8.11 7.10
N PRO A 68 12.68 7.87 8.42
CA PRO A 68 13.03 8.95 9.35
C PRO A 68 14.33 9.69 9.00
N SER A 69 15.30 9.02 8.38
CA SER A 69 16.53 9.65 7.87
C SER A 69 16.37 10.37 6.52
N GLY A 70 15.19 10.32 5.91
CA GLY A 70 14.85 11.06 4.68
C GLY A 70 15.14 10.30 3.39
N VAL A 71 15.29 8.97 3.44
CA VAL A 71 15.42 8.12 2.24
C VAL A 71 14.04 7.85 1.65
N ASN A 72 13.82 8.14 0.36
CA ASN A 72 12.60 7.70 -0.31
C ASN A 72 12.71 6.20 -0.62
N VAL A 73 11.78 5.39 -0.12
CA VAL A 73 11.83 3.93 -0.30
C VAL A 73 11.08 3.43 -1.53
N LEU A 74 10.33 4.31 -2.20
CA LEU A 74 9.43 3.94 -3.28
C LEU A 74 9.93 4.42 -4.65
N ASP A 75 9.54 3.66 -5.68
CA ASP A 75 9.62 4.06 -7.09
C ASP A 75 8.20 4.34 -7.63
N TYR A 76 8.13 5.04 -8.75
CA TYR A 76 6.88 5.45 -9.38
C TYR A 76 6.96 5.23 -10.89
N ALA A 77 6.06 4.39 -11.41
CA ALA A 77 5.81 4.19 -12.83
C ALA A 77 7.09 3.94 -13.65
N SER A 78 7.88 2.93 -13.25
CA SER A 78 9.10 2.57 -13.98
C SER A 78 8.78 2.10 -15.41
N ASP A 79 9.72 2.30 -16.34
CA ASP A 79 9.51 2.08 -17.78
C ASP A 79 8.97 0.67 -18.14
N ASP A 80 9.39 -0.34 -17.39
CA ASP A 80 8.98 -1.75 -17.56
C ASP A 80 7.61 -2.07 -16.93
N HIS A 81 7.22 -1.32 -15.89
CA HIS A 81 5.97 -1.51 -15.15
C HIS A 81 5.33 -0.16 -14.80
N PRO A 82 4.83 0.61 -15.79
CA PRO A 82 4.30 1.96 -15.57
C PRO A 82 3.05 2.00 -14.66
N HIS A 83 2.43 0.84 -14.45
CA HIS A 83 1.28 0.65 -13.58
C HIS A 83 1.64 0.49 -12.09
N HIS A 84 2.91 0.26 -11.75
CA HIS A 84 3.36 0.19 -10.36
C HIS A 84 3.67 1.60 -9.84
N LYS A 85 2.89 2.07 -8.86
CA LYS A 85 2.95 3.47 -8.39
C LYS A 85 3.02 3.52 -6.88
N GLY A 86 4.23 3.63 -6.32
CA GLY A 86 4.45 3.77 -4.89
C GLY A 86 3.74 2.69 -4.07
N VAL A 87 2.85 3.09 -3.16
CA VAL A 87 1.89 2.18 -2.49
C VAL A 87 0.51 2.35 -3.09
N TRP A 88 -0.15 1.26 -3.49
CA TRP A 88 -1.49 1.31 -4.09
C TRP A 88 -2.39 0.15 -3.64
N ILE A 89 -3.69 0.28 -3.91
CA ILE A 89 -4.69 -0.76 -3.70
C ILE A 89 -5.34 -1.07 -5.04
N SER A 90 -5.30 -2.33 -5.47
CA SER A 90 -6.04 -2.83 -6.63
C SER A 90 -5.91 -4.35 -6.73
N VAL A 91 -6.86 -5.02 -7.40
CA VAL A 91 -6.66 -6.33 -8.01
C VAL A 91 -6.76 -6.23 -9.54
N ASP A 92 -6.52 -7.33 -10.26
CA ASP A 92 -6.63 -7.39 -11.71
C ASP A 92 -8.08 -7.35 -12.22
N GLU A 93 -9.00 -8.07 -11.57
CA GLU A 93 -10.40 -8.15 -12.00
C GLU A 93 -11.39 -8.30 -10.83
N VAL A 94 -12.54 -7.66 -10.98
CA VAL A 94 -13.71 -7.84 -10.09
C VAL A 94 -14.94 -7.94 -10.97
N GLU A 95 -15.84 -8.88 -10.68
CA GLU A 95 -17.10 -9.04 -11.42
C GLU A 95 -18.28 -8.63 -10.56
N LEU A 96 -19.19 -7.81 -11.10
CA LEU A 96 -20.46 -7.47 -10.45
C LEU A 96 -21.59 -8.36 -10.98
N HIS A 97 -22.30 -9.00 -10.08
CA HIS A 97 -23.48 -9.79 -10.38
C HIS A 97 -24.72 -9.25 -9.65
N LYS A 98 -25.91 -9.45 -10.22
CA LYS A 98 -27.20 -9.17 -9.59
C LYS A 98 -28.04 -10.44 -9.49
N GLY A 99 -28.63 -10.67 -8.32
CA GLY A 99 -29.30 -11.94 -8.01
C GLY A 99 -28.34 -12.96 -7.41
N GLU A 100 -28.78 -14.21 -7.29
CA GLU A 100 -28.04 -15.29 -6.63
C GLU A 100 -28.04 -16.57 -7.46
N GLY A 101 -27.01 -17.39 -7.28
CA GLY A 101 -26.89 -18.71 -7.91
C GLY A 101 -26.63 -18.64 -9.42
N ASP A 102 -26.90 -19.74 -10.11
CA ASP A 102 -26.63 -19.91 -11.55
C ASP A 102 -27.41 -18.93 -12.45
N ASP A 103 -28.46 -18.30 -11.93
CA ASP A 103 -29.31 -17.33 -12.65
C ASP A 103 -28.85 -15.86 -12.46
N ALA A 104 -27.74 -15.62 -11.74
CA ALA A 104 -27.25 -14.26 -11.50
C ALA A 104 -26.83 -13.56 -12.80
N GLU A 105 -27.30 -12.33 -13.00
CA GLU A 105 -26.95 -11.51 -14.15
C GLU A 105 -25.60 -10.82 -13.93
N MET A 106 -24.64 -11.02 -14.82
CA MET A 106 -23.39 -10.28 -14.82
C MET A 106 -23.64 -8.85 -15.32
N LEU A 107 -23.47 -7.86 -14.43
CA LEU A 107 -23.69 -6.44 -14.75
C LEU A 107 -22.45 -5.77 -15.35
N GLY A 108 -21.26 -6.28 -15.05
CA GLY A 108 -20.03 -5.79 -15.66
C GLY A 108 -18.78 -6.12 -14.84
N PRO A 109 -17.61 -6.20 -15.49
CA PRO A 109 -16.35 -6.38 -14.81
C PRO A 109 -15.61 -5.05 -14.62
N PHE A 110 -14.86 -4.94 -13.54
CA PHE A 110 -13.69 -4.06 -13.44
C PHE A 110 -12.47 -4.85 -13.93
N LYS A 111 -11.66 -4.29 -14.83
CA LYS A 111 -10.45 -4.95 -15.37
C LYS A 111 -9.25 -4.03 -15.30
N HIS A 112 -8.38 -4.16 -14.31
CA HIS A 112 -7.29 -3.22 -14.03
C HIS A 112 -5.89 -3.76 -14.27
N TRP A 113 -5.76 -4.95 -14.87
CA TRP A 113 -4.48 -5.38 -15.43
C TRP A 113 -3.86 -4.24 -16.26
N VAL A 114 -2.60 -3.89 -15.95
CA VAL A 114 -1.86 -2.74 -16.54
C VAL A 114 -2.64 -1.43 -16.58
N GLU A 115 -3.46 -1.16 -15.55
CA GLU A 115 -4.30 0.04 -15.44
C GLU A 115 -5.27 0.22 -16.62
N ALA A 116 -5.81 -0.86 -17.18
CA ALA A 116 -6.87 -0.74 -18.19
C ALA A 116 -8.17 -0.13 -17.60
N GLY A 117 -8.56 -0.61 -16.41
CA GLY A 117 -9.72 -0.17 -15.63
C GLY A 117 -9.42 1.07 -14.80
N ARG A 118 -10.46 1.67 -14.23
CA ARG A 118 -10.36 2.95 -13.50
C ARG A 118 -10.91 2.81 -12.10
N ILE A 119 -10.18 3.37 -11.15
CA ILE A 119 -10.70 3.69 -9.83
C ILE A 119 -10.92 5.21 -9.83
N ASP A 120 -12.08 5.69 -9.40
CA ASP A 120 -12.36 7.13 -9.27
C ASP A 120 -12.58 7.46 -7.80
N THR A 121 -11.78 8.38 -7.27
CA THR A 121 -11.94 8.87 -5.90
C THR A 121 -13.12 9.84 -5.87
N LYS A 122 -14.15 9.50 -5.11
CA LYS A 122 -15.39 10.27 -5.00
C LYS A 122 -15.34 11.25 -3.85
N GLU A 123 -14.77 10.84 -2.71
CA GLU A 123 -14.73 11.65 -1.50
C GLU A 123 -13.39 11.48 -0.80
N VAL A 124 -12.90 12.55 -0.19
CA VAL A 124 -11.70 12.56 0.64
C VAL A 124 -11.94 13.38 1.89
N LYS A 125 -11.65 12.79 3.05
CA LYS A 125 -11.65 13.46 4.35
C LYS A 125 -10.25 13.44 4.92
N LEU A 126 -9.77 14.63 5.31
CA LEU A 126 -8.49 14.81 5.99
C LEU A 126 -8.75 15.07 7.47
N ASP A 127 -8.43 14.11 8.33
CA ASP A 127 -8.44 14.31 9.77
C ASP A 127 -7.05 14.79 10.22
N ARG A 128 -6.93 16.11 10.38
CA ARG A 128 -5.66 16.74 10.74
C ARG A 128 -5.29 16.53 12.21
N GLU A 129 -6.27 16.22 13.06
CA GLU A 129 -6.04 15.96 14.48
C GLU A 129 -5.59 14.52 14.69
N ALA A 130 -6.27 13.57 14.05
CA ALA A 130 -5.92 12.15 14.11
C ALA A 130 -4.74 11.78 13.18
N GLY A 131 -4.39 12.64 12.22
CA GLY A 131 -3.33 12.37 11.25
C GLY A 131 -3.72 11.27 10.25
N SER A 132 -4.96 11.30 9.77
CA SER A 132 -5.49 10.28 8.85
C SER A 132 -6.16 10.86 7.60
N ILE A 133 -6.18 10.04 6.56
CA ILE A 133 -6.80 10.32 5.27
C ILE A 133 -7.82 9.21 5.01
N THR A 134 -9.10 9.56 4.87
CA THR A 134 -10.14 8.62 4.46
C THR A 134 -10.57 8.96 3.03
N ALA A 135 -10.56 7.97 2.13
CA ALA A 135 -10.99 8.12 0.75
C ALA A 135 -12.07 7.09 0.41
N VAL A 136 -13.11 7.54 -0.30
CA VAL A 136 -14.13 6.68 -0.90
C VAL A 136 -13.84 6.58 -2.39
N ASN A 137 -13.62 5.36 -2.87
CA ASN A 137 -13.19 5.03 -4.21
C ASN A 137 -14.22 4.12 -4.87
N HIS A 138 -14.55 4.39 -6.13
CA HIS A 138 -15.37 3.49 -6.95
C HIS A 138 -14.51 2.84 -8.01
N TRP A 139 -14.53 1.51 -8.06
CA TRP A 139 -13.86 0.71 -9.07
C TRP A 139 -14.83 0.54 -10.24
N LEU A 140 -14.48 1.04 -11.40
CA LEU A 140 -15.42 1.26 -12.51
C LEU A 140 -15.30 0.19 -13.59
N SER A 141 -16.44 -0.20 -14.16
CA SER A 141 -16.49 -0.93 -15.42
C SER A 141 -15.99 -0.06 -16.59
N PRO A 142 -15.73 -0.64 -17.77
CA PRO A 142 -15.40 0.13 -18.98
C PRO A 142 -16.43 1.21 -19.34
N GLU A 143 -17.69 1.01 -18.95
CA GLU A 143 -18.82 1.92 -19.15
C GLU A 143 -18.87 3.06 -18.11
N GLY A 144 -18.03 3.01 -17.07
CA GLY A 144 -17.95 4.02 -16.02
C GLY A 144 -18.87 3.76 -14.81
N GLU A 145 -19.53 2.61 -14.76
CA GLU A 145 -20.41 2.22 -13.65
C GLU A 145 -19.62 1.55 -12.53
N PRO A 146 -19.95 1.79 -11.24
CA PRO A 146 -19.23 1.18 -10.13
C PRO A 146 -19.51 -0.33 -10.05
N VAL A 147 -18.44 -1.13 -10.00
CA VAL A 147 -18.43 -2.58 -9.78
C VAL A 147 -18.10 -2.92 -8.33
N LEU A 148 -17.29 -2.09 -7.67
CA LEU A 148 -16.94 -2.22 -6.26
C LEU A 148 -16.80 -0.83 -5.64
N LYS A 149 -17.28 -0.68 -4.39
CA LYS A 149 -16.99 0.48 -3.56
C LYS A 149 -15.91 0.13 -2.56
N GLU A 150 -14.94 1.01 -2.40
CA GLU A 150 -13.84 0.90 -1.44
C GLU A 150 -13.83 2.16 -0.57
N GLU A 151 -13.89 2.00 0.74
CA GLU A 151 -13.52 3.05 1.69
C GLU A 151 -12.19 2.67 2.33
N THR A 152 -11.18 3.53 2.19
CA THR A 152 -9.86 3.30 2.75
C THR A 152 -9.51 4.44 3.71
N THR A 153 -9.20 4.11 4.97
CA THR A 153 -8.58 5.03 5.92
C THR A 153 -7.10 4.70 6.08
N ILE A 154 -6.24 5.67 5.75
CA ILE A 154 -4.80 5.63 5.98
C ILE A 154 -4.50 6.47 7.21
N ALA A 155 -4.01 5.86 8.28
CA ALA A 155 -3.66 6.58 9.50
C ALA A 155 -2.17 6.44 9.84
N VAL A 156 -1.57 7.53 10.29
CA VAL A 156 -0.13 7.61 10.60
C VAL A 156 0.03 7.41 12.10
N HIS A 157 0.69 6.31 12.48
CA HIS A 157 0.85 5.91 13.87
C HIS A 157 2.32 5.85 14.29
N ALA A 158 2.51 6.12 15.58
CA ALA A 158 3.75 5.86 16.32
C ALA A 158 5.04 6.20 15.55
N PRO A 159 5.21 7.44 15.02
CA PRO A 159 6.50 7.84 14.49
C PRO A 159 7.56 7.63 15.56
N SER A 160 8.62 6.92 15.21
CA SER A 160 9.72 6.61 16.12
C SER A 160 11.04 6.96 15.44
N PRO A 161 12.16 7.06 16.19
CA PRO A 161 13.47 7.20 15.57
C PRO A 161 13.85 6.10 14.58
N LYS A 162 13.16 4.94 14.60
CA LYS A 162 13.45 3.80 13.72
C LYS A 162 12.57 3.76 12.47
N GLY A 163 11.33 4.21 12.57
CA GLY A 163 10.36 4.10 11.49
C GLY A 163 8.98 4.66 11.85
N THR A 164 8.09 4.68 10.86
CA THR A 164 6.72 5.17 10.96
C THR A 164 5.75 4.13 10.41
N LEU A 165 4.66 3.89 11.13
CA LEU A 165 3.62 2.94 10.73
C LEU A 165 2.47 3.68 10.04
N LEU A 166 2.07 3.21 8.86
CA LEU A 166 0.87 3.62 8.16
C LEU A 166 -0.11 2.46 8.17
N THR A 167 -1.23 2.59 8.89
CA THR A 167 -2.29 1.57 8.85
C THR A 167 -3.21 1.85 7.68
N TYR A 168 -3.71 0.77 7.07
CA TYR A 168 -4.70 0.79 6.01
C TYR A 168 -5.90 -0.02 6.50
N ASP A 169 -6.98 0.69 6.81
CA ASP A 169 -8.28 0.10 7.13
C ASP A 169 -9.19 0.24 5.91
N ILE A 170 -9.46 -0.89 5.26
CA ILE A 170 -10.09 -0.94 3.95
C ILE A 170 -11.42 -1.68 4.08
N THR A 171 -12.51 -1.04 3.65
CA THR A 171 -13.83 -1.66 3.57
C THR A 171 -14.25 -1.76 2.11
N LEU A 172 -14.43 -2.98 1.62
CA LEU A 172 -14.95 -3.26 0.28
C LEU A 172 -16.44 -3.58 0.37
N SER A 173 -17.25 -3.01 -0.50
CA SER A 173 -18.72 -3.19 -0.48
C SER A 173 -19.28 -3.29 -1.90
N PRO A 174 -20.37 -4.06 -2.11
CA PRO A 174 -21.07 -4.00 -3.38
C PRO A 174 -21.61 -2.58 -3.61
N PRO A 175 -21.74 -2.15 -4.87
CA PRO A 175 -22.16 -0.80 -5.21
C PRO A 175 -23.65 -0.54 -4.90
N ALA A 176 -24.48 -1.58 -4.83
CA ALA A 176 -25.92 -1.50 -4.59
C ALA A 176 -26.43 -2.73 -3.83
N GLU A 177 -27.61 -2.61 -3.22
CA GLU A 177 -28.28 -3.75 -2.58
C GLU A 177 -28.70 -4.81 -3.61
N GLY A 178 -28.58 -6.09 -3.24
CA GLY A 178 -28.92 -7.21 -4.12
C GLY A 178 -27.90 -7.47 -5.24
N THR A 179 -26.72 -6.82 -5.18
CA THR A 179 -25.59 -7.16 -6.02
C THR A 179 -24.46 -7.80 -5.22
N THR A 180 -23.65 -8.61 -5.91
CA THR A 180 -22.48 -9.30 -5.35
C THR A 180 -21.26 -8.90 -6.17
N ALA A 181 -20.25 -8.33 -5.52
CA ALA A 181 -18.96 -8.10 -6.16
C ALA A 181 -18.04 -9.29 -5.87
N THR A 182 -17.53 -9.94 -6.91
CA THR A 182 -16.72 -11.15 -6.80
C THR A 182 -15.28 -10.85 -7.18
N ILE A 183 -14.36 -11.08 -6.25
CA ILE A 183 -12.92 -11.09 -6.53
C ILE A 183 -12.51 -12.54 -6.79
N GLY A 184 -11.96 -12.79 -7.99
CA GLY A 184 -11.49 -14.12 -8.39
C GLY A 184 -10.24 -14.58 -7.63
N ASP A 185 -9.86 -15.84 -7.83
CA ASP A 185 -8.58 -16.35 -7.30
C ASP A 185 -7.41 -15.76 -8.10
N THR A 186 -6.71 -14.78 -7.52
CA THR A 186 -5.65 -14.04 -8.22
C THR A 186 -4.43 -13.76 -7.33
N LYS A 187 -3.26 -13.70 -7.97
CA LYS A 187 -2.00 -13.26 -7.37
C LYS A 187 -1.72 -11.78 -7.62
N GLU A 188 -2.57 -11.08 -8.37
CA GLU A 188 -2.38 -9.67 -8.73
C GLU A 188 -3.08 -8.76 -7.71
N GLY A 189 -2.31 -7.96 -6.98
CA GLY A 189 -2.81 -7.15 -5.86
C GLY A 189 -2.44 -7.71 -4.47
N PHE A 190 -3.06 -7.29 -3.38
CA PHE A 190 -4.13 -6.29 -3.21
C PHE A 190 -3.55 -4.93 -2.80
N VAL A 191 -2.85 -4.88 -1.66
CA VAL A 191 -2.03 -3.72 -1.26
C VAL A 191 -0.63 -3.93 -1.83
N GLY A 192 -0.26 -3.15 -2.84
CA GLY A 192 1.01 -3.25 -3.54
C GLY A 192 1.98 -2.12 -3.18
N VAL A 193 3.26 -2.44 -3.26
CA VAL A 193 4.39 -1.54 -3.04
C VAL A 193 5.40 -1.72 -4.19
N ARG A 194 5.89 -0.60 -4.71
CA ARG A 194 6.99 -0.54 -5.66
C ARG A 194 8.21 0.11 -5.01
N MET A 195 9.26 -0.67 -4.84
CA MET A 195 10.53 -0.24 -4.24
C MET A 195 11.35 0.63 -5.18
N ALA A 196 12.04 1.62 -4.59
CA ALA A 196 13.13 2.36 -5.22
C ALA A 196 14.19 1.38 -5.78
N PRO A 197 14.69 1.57 -7.01
CA PRO A 197 15.62 0.62 -7.63
C PRO A 197 16.86 0.32 -6.80
N GLU A 198 17.41 1.32 -6.11
CA GLU A 198 18.58 1.20 -5.26
C GLU A 198 18.34 0.36 -3.99
N LEU A 199 17.08 0.20 -3.58
CA LEU A 199 16.67 -0.58 -2.40
C LEU A 199 16.05 -1.93 -2.75
N ASP A 200 15.88 -2.28 -4.02
CA ASP A 200 15.42 -3.63 -4.40
C ASP A 200 16.57 -4.61 -4.63
N VAL A 201 16.21 -5.89 -4.78
CA VAL A 201 17.17 -7.00 -4.85
C VAL A 201 17.91 -7.07 -6.18
N LYS A 202 17.25 -6.80 -7.31
CA LYS A 202 17.80 -7.02 -8.65
C LYS A 202 18.61 -5.85 -9.16
N ARG A 203 18.22 -4.64 -8.81
CA ARG A 203 18.80 -3.37 -9.28
C ARG A 203 19.68 -2.74 -8.21
N GLY A 204 19.46 -3.06 -6.94
CA GLY A 204 20.11 -2.42 -5.80
C GLY A 204 20.70 -3.40 -4.78
N ARG A 205 20.66 -2.98 -3.51
CA ARG A 205 21.23 -3.71 -2.36
C ARG A 205 20.15 -4.35 -1.47
N GLY A 206 18.93 -4.43 -1.97
CA GLY A 206 17.78 -4.89 -1.21
C GLY A 206 17.84 -6.36 -0.87
N VAL A 207 17.23 -6.70 0.26
CA VAL A 207 16.97 -8.08 0.69
C VAL A 207 15.49 -8.18 1.06
N ILE A 208 14.85 -9.24 0.60
CA ILE A 208 13.48 -9.56 1.00
C ILE A 208 13.54 -10.50 2.19
N THR A 209 12.84 -10.20 3.28
CA THR A 209 12.73 -11.07 4.45
C THR A 209 11.28 -11.19 4.92
N ASN A 210 10.94 -12.23 5.68
CA ASN A 210 9.59 -12.39 6.24
C ASN A 210 9.57 -12.91 7.67
N SER A 211 8.38 -12.90 8.29
CA SER A 211 8.18 -13.31 9.68
C SER A 211 8.55 -14.75 10.00
N GLU A 212 8.57 -15.64 8.99
CA GLU A 212 8.90 -17.05 9.15
C GLU A 212 10.41 -17.31 9.06
N GLY A 213 11.22 -16.25 8.95
CA GLY A 213 12.68 -16.34 8.80
C GLY A 213 13.14 -16.65 7.37
N GLY A 214 12.23 -16.55 6.40
CA GLY A 214 12.55 -16.67 4.98
C GLY A 214 13.33 -15.46 4.45
N GLU A 215 14.29 -15.71 3.57
CA GLU A 215 15.11 -14.68 2.91
C GLU A 215 15.10 -14.89 1.39
N GLY A 216 14.95 -13.80 0.64
CA GLY A 216 14.93 -13.78 -0.81
C GLY A 216 13.57 -14.10 -1.44
N GLU A 217 13.51 -13.95 -2.77
CA GLU A 217 12.26 -14.08 -3.52
C GLU A 217 11.60 -15.45 -3.37
N SER A 218 12.38 -16.55 -3.38
CA SER A 218 11.83 -17.92 -3.31
C SER A 218 11.17 -18.23 -1.97
N GLU A 219 11.68 -17.63 -0.89
CA GLU A 219 11.18 -17.84 0.47
C GLU A 219 10.08 -16.85 0.86
N ALA A 220 9.82 -15.81 0.04
CA ALA A 220 8.75 -14.84 0.27
C ALA A 220 7.57 -15.00 -0.70
N TRP A 221 7.84 -15.39 -1.96
CA TRP A 221 6.82 -15.52 -3.00
C TRP A 221 5.72 -16.52 -2.60
N GLY A 222 4.47 -16.04 -2.55
CA GLY A 222 3.28 -16.83 -2.30
C GLY A 222 3.20 -17.45 -0.90
N LYS A 223 4.13 -17.11 0.00
CA LYS A 223 4.14 -17.62 1.37
C LYS A 223 3.14 -16.89 2.24
N LEU A 224 2.62 -17.61 3.23
CA LEU A 224 1.94 -17.02 4.38
C LEU A 224 3.02 -16.50 5.33
N ALA A 225 2.86 -15.26 5.77
CA ALA A 225 3.69 -14.63 6.78
C ALA A 225 2.87 -13.52 7.45
N ALA A 226 3.21 -13.18 8.69
CA ALA A 226 2.64 -12.04 9.40
C ALA A 226 3.10 -10.71 8.77
N TRP A 227 4.33 -10.68 8.27
CA TRP A 227 4.91 -9.55 7.57
C TRP A 227 5.93 -10.01 6.53
N CYS A 228 6.09 -9.21 5.48
CA CYS A 228 7.19 -9.30 4.52
C CYS A 228 7.82 -7.92 4.36
N ASP A 229 9.14 -7.89 4.35
CA ASP A 229 9.96 -6.69 4.28
C ASP A 229 10.85 -6.71 3.03
N CYS A 230 11.07 -5.53 2.44
CA CYS A 230 12.14 -5.31 1.48
C CYS A 230 12.94 -4.09 1.93
N SER A 231 14.21 -4.32 2.28
CA SER A 231 15.07 -3.29 2.85
C SER A 231 16.52 -3.45 2.41
N ALA A 232 17.28 -2.36 2.45
CA ALA A 232 18.73 -2.38 2.24
C ALA A 232 19.44 -1.82 3.48
N PRO A 233 20.54 -2.46 3.93
CA PRO A 233 21.33 -1.93 5.03
C PRO A 233 22.05 -0.64 4.60
N ALA A 234 22.40 0.19 5.58
CA ALA A 234 23.26 1.34 5.34
C ALA A 234 24.69 0.89 5.01
N THR A 235 25.33 1.56 4.06
CA THR A 235 26.73 1.35 3.67
C THR A 235 27.50 2.67 3.77
N ASP A 236 28.82 2.63 3.57
CA ASP A 236 29.65 3.85 3.57
C ASP A 236 29.21 4.80 2.46
N GLY A 237 28.48 5.86 2.86
CA GLY A 237 28.00 6.91 1.95
C GLY A 237 26.60 6.70 1.37
N GLU A 238 25.94 5.56 1.61
CA GLU A 238 24.56 5.33 1.17
C GLU A 238 23.67 4.98 2.37
N PRO A 239 22.66 5.81 2.69
CA PRO A 239 21.75 5.52 3.79
C PRO A 239 20.92 4.25 3.48
N GLY A 240 20.66 3.46 4.52
CA GLY A 240 19.81 2.28 4.43
C GLY A 240 18.35 2.63 4.69
N GLY A 241 17.45 1.76 4.26
CA GLY A 241 16.02 1.95 4.45
C GLY A 241 15.21 0.83 3.81
N GLY A 242 13.95 0.74 4.22
CA GLY A 242 13.06 -0.29 3.74
C GLY A 242 11.61 -0.05 4.08
N VAL A 243 10.81 -1.00 3.62
CA VAL A 243 9.37 -1.02 3.88
C VAL A 243 8.90 -2.45 4.09
N ALA A 244 8.07 -2.62 5.10
CA ALA A 244 7.39 -3.88 5.40
C ALA A 244 5.88 -3.75 5.21
N LEU A 245 5.26 -4.81 4.68
CA LEU A 245 3.82 -4.98 4.56
C LEU A 245 3.33 -5.98 5.62
N PHE A 246 2.39 -5.55 6.45
CA PHE A 246 1.85 -6.33 7.58
C PHE A 246 0.45 -6.83 7.27
N ASP A 247 0.21 -8.13 7.51
CA ASP A 247 -1.13 -8.70 7.56
C ASP A 247 -1.77 -8.49 8.94
N HIS A 248 -3.09 -8.49 9.01
CA HIS A 248 -3.79 -8.46 10.29
C HIS A 248 -4.41 -9.84 10.61
N PRO A 249 -4.22 -10.38 11.83
CA PRO A 249 -4.67 -11.74 12.17
C PRO A 249 -6.20 -11.93 12.16
N GLU A 250 -6.98 -10.86 12.28
CA GLU A 250 -8.45 -10.92 12.12
C GLU A 250 -8.95 -10.43 10.75
N ASN A 251 -8.11 -10.45 9.72
CA ASN A 251 -8.61 -10.55 8.35
C ASN A 251 -9.31 -11.90 8.15
N PHE A 252 -10.32 -11.96 7.29
CA PHE A 252 -11.12 -13.18 7.08
C PHE A 252 -10.29 -14.38 6.59
N ARG A 253 -9.13 -14.13 5.97
CA ARG A 253 -8.18 -15.11 5.48
C ARG A 253 -6.76 -14.56 5.59
N PRO A 254 -5.79 -15.35 6.07
CA PRO A 254 -4.37 -15.00 6.01
C PRO A 254 -3.93 -14.68 4.58
N ALA A 255 -3.20 -13.59 4.43
CA ALA A 255 -2.72 -13.13 3.15
C ALA A 255 -1.40 -13.79 2.73
N ARG A 256 -1.16 -13.80 1.42
CA ARG A 256 0.10 -14.24 0.80
C ARG A 256 0.80 -13.06 0.15
N TYR A 257 2.11 -13.19 -0.04
CA TYR A 257 2.94 -12.12 -0.57
C TYR A 257 3.30 -12.30 -2.05
N HIS A 258 3.00 -11.30 -2.87
CA HIS A 258 3.55 -11.14 -4.22
C HIS A 258 4.92 -10.44 -4.14
N ALA A 259 5.97 -11.12 -3.66
CA ALA A 259 7.31 -10.53 -3.53
C ALA A 259 8.20 -10.86 -4.74
N ARG A 260 8.83 -9.85 -5.34
CA ARG A 260 9.71 -9.96 -6.51
C ARG A 260 10.96 -9.14 -6.34
N GLY A 261 12.11 -9.71 -6.72
CA GLY A 261 13.39 -9.04 -6.59
C GLY A 261 13.53 -7.75 -7.41
N TYR A 262 12.68 -7.51 -8.41
CA TYR A 262 12.65 -6.24 -9.15
C TYR A 262 11.90 -5.11 -8.41
N GLY A 263 11.56 -5.29 -7.13
CA GLY A 263 10.97 -4.26 -6.30
C GLY A 263 9.44 -4.24 -6.26
N LEU A 264 8.75 -5.29 -6.71
CA LEU A 264 7.32 -5.45 -6.42
C LEU A 264 7.14 -6.26 -5.13
N MET A 265 6.35 -5.74 -4.20
CA MET A 265 5.86 -6.50 -3.05
C MET A 265 4.38 -6.18 -2.88
N ALA A 266 3.51 -7.18 -2.87
CA ALA A 266 2.10 -6.99 -2.54
C ALA A 266 1.62 -8.02 -1.54
N ILE A 267 0.55 -7.71 -0.81
CA ILE A 267 -0.12 -8.61 0.13
C ILE A 267 -1.57 -8.82 -0.30
N SER A 268 -2.02 -10.07 -0.37
CA SER A 268 -3.35 -10.42 -0.87
C SER A 268 -3.94 -11.66 -0.19
N PRO A 269 -5.22 -11.61 0.25
CA PRO A 269 -5.96 -12.79 0.70
C PRO A 269 -6.66 -13.52 -0.47
N PHE A 270 -6.54 -13.04 -1.71
CA PHE A 270 -7.40 -13.48 -2.81
C PHE A 270 -6.80 -14.56 -3.72
N GLY A 271 -5.63 -15.12 -3.42
CA GLY A 271 -4.94 -16.03 -4.36
C GLY A 271 -4.53 -17.41 -3.87
N PRO A 272 -5.24 -18.15 -3.00
CA PRO A 272 -4.80 -19.48 -2.55
C PRO A 272 -4.31 -20.39 -3.68
N LYS A 273 -5.10 -20.54 -4.76
CA LYS A 273 -4.72 -21.37 -5.91
C LYS A 273 -3.60 -20.73 -6.72
N ALA A 274 -3.71 -19.45 -7.02
CA ALA A 274 -2.76 -18.71 -7.86
C ALA A 274 -1.34 -18.67 -7.25
N TYR A 275 -1.21 -18.51 -5.92
CA TYR A 275 0.07 -18.48 -5.23
C TYR A 275 0.67 -19.88 -5.01
N THR A 276 -0.15 -20.92 -4.96
CA THR A 276 0.31 -22.30 -4.68
C THR A 276 0.45 -23.16 -5.94
N SER A 277 0.32 -22.57 -7.13
CA SER A 277 0.33 -23.29 -8.40
C SER A 277 -0.68 -24.44 -8.45
N GLY A 278 -1.85 -24.25 -7.85
CA GLY A 278 -2.93 -25.23 -7.88
C GLY A 278 -2.92 -26.27 -6.75
N GLN A 279 -2.03 -26.17 -5.77
CA GLN A 279 -2.04 -27.10 -4.62
C GLN A 279 -3.20 -26.82 -3.67
N GLU A 280 -3.61 -25.55 -3.54
CA GLU A 280 -4.85 -25.15 -2.87
C GLU A 280 -5.95 -24.89 -3.91
N GLU A 281 -7.19 -25.14 -3.51
CA GLU A 281 -8.36 -24.88 -4.36
C GLU A 281 -8.59 -23.39 -4.56
N ALA A 282 -9.23 -23.04 -5.68
CA ALA A 282 -9.63 -21.66 -5.92
C ALA A 282 -10.64 -21.23 -4.85
N ALA A 283 -10.42 -20.05 -4.27
CA ALA A 283 -11.30 -19.55 -3.23
C ALA A 283 -11.70 -18.08 -3.51
N PRO A 284 -12.50 -17.85 -4.57
CA PRO A 284 -13.01 -16.52 -4.89
C PRO A 284 -13.81 -15.95 -3.71
N VAL A 285 -13.86 -14.63 -3.63
CA VAL A 285 -14.50 -13.93 -2.52
C VAL A 285 -15.69 -13.15 -3.05
N GLU A 286 -16.87 -13.57 -2.63
CA GLU A 286 -18.14 -12.87 -2.87
C GLU A 286 -18.37 -11.82 -1.78
N ILE A 287 -18.46 -10.56 -2.18
CA ILE A 287 -18.70 -9.42 -1.31
C ILE A 287 -20.16 -9.00 -1.50
N LYS A 288 -21.04 -9.56 -0.65
CA LYS A 288 -22.47 -9.21 -0.56
C LYS A 288 -22.75 -8.15 0.51
N GLU A 289 -21.88 -8.10 1.51
CA GLU A 289 -21.90 -7.18 2.63
C GLU A 289 -20.51 -6.56 2.79
N PRO A 290 -20.37 -5.43 3.50
CA PRO A 290 -19.07 -4.80 3.72
C PRO A 290 -18.01 -5.78 4.26
N LEU A 291 -16.94 -5.98 3.50
CA LEU A 291 -15.77 -6.77 3.87
C LEU A 291 -14.65 -5.83 4.32
N ARG A 292 -14.32 -5.89 5.62
CA ARG A 292 -13.21 -5.13 6.19
C ARG A 292 -11.89 -5.91 6.11
N LEU A 293 -10.84 -5.24 5.67
CA LEU A 293 -9.47 -5.73 5.56
C LEU A 293 -8.52 -4.71 6.20
N ARG A 294 -7.57 -5.21 6.99
CA ARG A 294 -6.60 -4.39 7.70
C ARG A 294 -5.20 -4.80 7.28
N TYR A 295 -4.42 -3.81 6.88
CA TYR A 295 -3.00 -3.96 6.56
C TYR A 295 -2.21 -2.80 7.18
N ALA A 296 -0.90 -2.92 7.18
CA ALA A 296 -0.05 -1.77 7.45
C ALA A 296 1.19 -1.75 6.57
N VAL A 297 1.67 -0.54 6.30
CA VAL A 297 2.95 -0.25 5.66
C VAL A 297 3.85 0.36 6.73
N TYR A 298 4.96 -0.30 7.03
CA TYR A 298 5.95 0.22 7.98
C TYR A 298 7.20 0.65 7.23
N VAL A 299 7.46 1.96 7.21
CA VAL A 299 8.69 2.52 6.62
C VAL A 299 9.73 2.73 7.70
N HIS A 300 10.96 2.28 7.48
CA HIS A 300 12.00 2.32 8.49
C HIS A 300 13.39 2.61 7.91
N ASP A 301 14.27 3.10 8.77
CA ASP A 301 15.70 3.18 8.46
C ASP A 301 16.35 1.80 8.55
N GLY A 302 17.41 1.59 7.77
CA GLY A 302 18.20 0.35 7.78
C GLY A 302 17.45 -0.89 7.27
N ASP A 303 17.89 -2.06 7.74
CA ASP A 303 17.30 -3.37 7.45
C ASP A 303 16.16 -3.73 8.41
N ALA A 304 15.45 -4.85 8.13
CA ALA A 304 14.33 -5.32 8.95
C ALA A 304 14.64 -5.45 10.46
N LYS A 305 15.88 -5.79 10.81
CA LYS A 305 16.31 -5.99 12.21
C LYS A 305 16.57 -4.66 12.90
N SER A 306 17.36 -3.80 12.27
CA SER A 306 17.71 -2.47 12.79
C SER A 306 16.51 -1.52 12.82
N GLY A 307 15.61 -1.64 11.84
CA GLY A 307 14.31 -0.99 11.78
C GLY A 307 13.26 -1.55 12.75
N ASP A 308 13.53 -2.68 13.43
CA ASP A 308 12.62 -3.29 14.42
C ASP A 308 11.25 -3.70 13.84
N VAL A 309 11.25 -4.25 12.63
CA VAL A 309 10.03 -4.65 11.90
C VAL A 309 9.17 -5.63 12.71
N ALA A 310 9.80 -6.63 13.35
CA ALA A 310 9.08 -7.58 14.19
C ALA A 310 8.42 -6.93 15.42
N GLY A 311 9.08 -5.95 16.04
CA GLY A 311 8.52 -5.19 17.16
C GLY A 311 7.35 -4.30 16.72
N ALA A 312 7.51 -3.61 15.58
CA ALA A 312 6.45 -2.79 14.99
C ALA A 312 5.21 -3.63 14.62
N TYR A 313 5.41 -4.81 14.02
CA TYR A 313 4.33 -5.74 13.74
C TYR A 313 3.58 -6.17 15.00
N LYS A 314 4.32 -6.54 16.06
CA LYS A 314 3.70 -6.94 17.33
C LYS A 314 2.81 -5.83 17.89
N ALA A 315 3.31 -4.59 17.90
CA ALA A 315 2.52 -3.44 18.35
C ALA A 315 1.27 -3.22 17.48
N TYR A 316 1.40 -3.34 16.15
CA TYR A 316 0.28 -3.26 15.22
C TYR A 316 -0.80 -4.30 15.52
N ALA A 317 -0.43 -5.58 15.59
CA ALA A 317 -1.35 -6.69 15.83
C ALA A 317 -2.04 -6.60 17.21
N GLU A 318 -1.37 -6.08 18.24
CA GLU A 318 -1.95 -5.92 19.59
C GLU A 318 -2.88 -4.70 19.70
N SER A 319 -2.58 -3.61 18.97
CA SER A 319 -3.35 -2.35 19.05
C SER A 319 -4.76 -2.44 18.45
N SER A 320 -4.97 -3.42 17.57
CA SER A 320 -6.19 -3.59 16.77
C SER A 320 -7.09 -4.72 17.26
N ALA A 321 -6.74 -5.34 18.40
CA ALA A 321 -7.55 -6.33 19.13
C ALA A 321 -8.50 -5.68 20.17
N LYS A 322 -8.69 -4.37 20.11
CA LYS A 322 -9.58 -3.56 20.96
C LYS A 322 -10.54 -2.76 20.10
#